data_AF-A0A929BQW2-F1
#
_entry.id   AF-A0A929BQW2-F1
#
_cell.length_a   1.000
_cell.length_b   1.000
_cell.length_c   1.000
_cell.angle_alpha   90.00
_cell.angle_beta   90.00
_cell.angle_gamma   90.00
#
_symmetry.space_group_name_H-M   'P 1'
#
loop_
_entity.id
_entity.type
_entity.pdbx_description
1 polymer ?
#
loop_
_entity_poly.entity_id
_entity_poly.type
_entity_poly.pdbx_seq_one_letter_code
_entity_poly.pdbx_strand_id
1 'polypeptide(L)'
;MNNSGRAWDDSTEYTSPHANGRSAAQVKIRNLNLRMKQRFLYLFDYGDEHRFGVQLVGINSDAPKGDYPRVVECHGNNPPQYPGWDEE
;
A
#
# COMPACT_ATOMS: atom_id res chain seq x y z
N MET A 1 -0.84 -5.97 4.07
CA MET A 1 -1.90 -5.09 3.51
C MET A 1 -3.25 -5.63 3.91
N ASN A 2 -4.21 -4.77 4.25
CA ASN A 2 -5.53 -5.18 4.73
C ASN A 2 -6.68 -4.40 4.06
N ASN A 3 -7.54 -5.10 3.32
CA ASN A 3 -8.61 -4.48 2.52
C ASN A 3 -9.86 -4.05 3.32
N SER A 4 -9.98 -4.46 4.59
CA SER A 4 -11.01 -3.96 5.50
C SER A 4 -10.69 -2.57 6.04
N GLY A 5 -9.44 -2.13 5.91
CA GLY A 5 -8.93 -0.90 6.53
C GLY A 5 -8.63 -1.01 8.03
N ARG A 6 -8.83 -2.19 8.64
CA ARG A 6 -8.44 -2.48 10.02
C ARG A 6 -7.08 -3.18 10.05
N ALA A 7 -6.28 -2.89 11.07
CA ALA A 7 -5.11 -3.72 11.35
C ALA A 7 -5.58 -5.10 11.83
N TRP A 8 -4.83 -6.16 11.46
CA TRP A 8 -5.01 -7.52 11.98
C TRP A 8 -6.39 -8.16 11.67
N ASP A 9 -7.01 -7.79 10.54
CA ASP A 9 -8.15 -8.53 10.00
C ASP A 9 -7.67 -9.58 8.98
N ASP A 10 -7.37 -10.76 9.49
CA ASP A 10 -6.83 -11.91 8.73
C ASP A 10 -7.73 -12.30 7.54
N SER A 11 -9.04 -12.05 7.64
CA SER A 11 -10.01 -12.43 6.60
C SER A 11 -9.79 -11.66 5.29
N THR A 12 -9.18 -10.48 5.35
CA THR A 12 -8.92 -9.60 4.20
C THR A 12 -7.44 -9.25 4.01
N GLU A 13 -6.56 -9.89 4.78
CA GLU A 13 -5.12 -9.67 4.72
C GLU A 13 -4.47 -10.27 3.46
N TYR A 14 -3.52 -9.50 2.92
CA TYR A 14 -2.46 -9.93 2.02
C TYR A 14 -1.11 -9.67 2.70
N THR A 15 -0.31 -10.71 2.85
CA THR A 15 0.94 -10.72 3.63
C THR A 15 2.18 -10.74 2.73
N SER A 16 3.37 -10.71 3.34
CA SER A 16 4.64 -10.82 2.62
C SER A 16 4.76 -12.17 1.87
N PRO A 17 5.56 -12.26 0.79
CA PRO A 17 5.75 -13.52 0.06
C PRO A 17 6.38 -14.64 0.89
N HIS A 18 6.98 -14.30 2.04
CA HIS A 18 7.67 -15.22 2.93
C HIS A 18 6.81 -15.62 4.14
N ALA A 19 5.61 -15.06 4.27
CA ALA A 19 4.66 -15.40 5.33
C ALA A 19 3.57 -16.34 4.82
N ASN A 20 2.91 -17.03 5.76
CA ASN A 20 1.76 -17.88 5.46
C ASN A 20 0.53 -17.00 5.16
N GLY A 21 -0.14 -17.22 4.02
CA GLY A 21 -1.37 -16.51 3.67
C GLY A 21 -1.41 -16.07 2.20
N ARG A 22 -2.33 -15.15 1.87
CA ARG A 22 -2.40 -14.57 0.52
C ARG A 22 -1.22 -13.63 0.32
N SER A 23 -0.36 -13.88 -0.67
CA SER A 23 0.80 -13.04 -0.93
C SER A 23 0.42 -11.71 -1.60
N ALA A 24 0.90 -10.60 -1.05
CA ALA A 24 0.78 -9.27 -1.64
C ALA A 24 1.57 -9.14 -2.96
N ALA A 25 2.63 -9.93 -3.16
CA ALA A 25 3.39 -9.92 -4.42
C ALA A 25 2.63 -10.57 -5.59
N GLN A 26 1.57 -11.33 -5.31
CA GLN A 26 0.81 -12.07 -6.31
C GLN A 26 -0.52 -11.40 -6.68
N VAL A 27 -0.90 -10.30 -6.01
CA VAL A 27 -2.17 -9.62 -6.24
C VAL A 27 -1.97 -8.29 -6.98
N LYS A 28 -2.84 -7.99 -7.94
CA LYS A 28 -2.91 -6.67 -8.58
C LYS A 28 -3.95 -5.80 -7.85
N ILE A 29 -3.70 -4.49 -7.74
CA ILE A 29 -4.65 -3.56 -7.10
C ILE A 29 -6.07 -3.67 -7.69
N ARG A 30 -6.19 -3.81 -9.01
CA ARG A 30 -7.49 -3.99 -9.69
C ARG A 30 -8.28 -5.23 -9.21
N ASN A 31 -7.60 -6.28 -8.74
CA ASN A 31 -8.22 -7.52 -8.29
C ASN A 31 -8.76 -7.41 -6.86
N LEU A 32 -8.44 -6.33 -6.15
CA LEU A 32 -8.92 -6.09 -4.79
C LEU A 32 -10.39 -5.61 -4.76
N ASN A 33 -10.98 -5.32 -5.93
CA ASN A 33 -12.37 -4.85 -6.07
C ASN A 33 -12.71 -3.67 -5.14
N LEU A 34 -11.76 -2.74 -5.00
CA LEU A 34 -11.94 -1.55 -4.17
C LEU A 34 -13.09 -0.69 -4.71
N ARG A 35 -13.96 -0.25 -3.81
CA ARG A 35 -15.00 0.73 -4.13
C ARG A 35 -14.46 2.14 -4.00
N MET A 36 -15.05 3.08 -4.73
CA MET A 36 -14.73 4.50 -4.57
C MET A 36 -14.79 4.92 -3.10
N LYS A 37 -13.78 5.68 -2.64
CA LYS A 37 -13.57 6.10 -1.25
C LYS A 37 -13.25 4.96 -0.26
N GLN A 38 -13.15 3.71 -0.71
CA GLN A 38 -12.71 2.61 0.15
C GLN A 38 -11.25 2.82 0.53
N ARG A 39 -10.95 2.55 1.81
CA ARG A 39 -9.61 2.57 2.37
C ARG A 39 -9.11 1.16 2.61
N PHE A 40 -7.81 0.98 2.49
CA PHE A 40 -7.10 -0.21 2.96
C PHE A 40 -5.85 0.22 3.72
N LEU A 41 -5.41 -0.63 4.64
CA LEU A 41 -4.19 -0.40 5.41
C LEU A 41 -3.00 -1.03 4.68
N TYR A 42 -1.98 -0.23 4.41
CA TYR A 42 -0.66 -0.71 4.02
C TYR A 42 0.26 -0.62 5.24
N LEU A 43 0.69 -1.79 5.72
CA LEU A 43 1.66 -1.91 6.79
C LEU A 43 3.02 -2.18 6.14
N PHE A 44 3.98 -1.31 6.39
CA PHE A 44 5.36 -1.44 5.96
C PHE A 44 6.23 -1.61 7.20
N ASP A 45 7.33 -2.34 7.04
CA ASP A 45 8.34 -2.49 8.08
C ASP A 45 7.77 -3.01 9.40
N TYR A 46 7.75 -4.34 9.52
CA TYR A 46 7.15 -5.03 10.67
C TYR A 46 7.88 -4.78 11.99
N GLY A 47 9.06 -4.14 11.98
CA GLY A 47 9.74 -3.71 13.20
C GLY A 47 9.08 -2.46 13.79
N ASP A 48 9.04 -1.38 13.01
CA ASP A 48 8.50 -0.08 13.45
C ASP A 48 7.00 0.08 13.20
N GLU A 49 6.37 -0.88 12.51
CA GLU A 49 4.97 -0.91 12.14
C GLU A 49 4.47 0.37 11.47
N HIS A 50 5.15 0.82 10.41
CA HIS A 50 4.68 1.98 9.66
C HIS A 50 3.32 1.71 8.99
N ARG A 51 2.29 2.42 9.48
CA ARG A 51 0.89 2.28 9.05
C ARG A 51 0.50 3.39 8.08
N PHE A 52 0.21 3.02 6.84
CA PHE A 52 -0.25 3.94 5.80
C PHE A 52 -1.70 3.65 5.42
N GLY A 53 -2.56 4.65 5.57
CA GLY A 53 -3.94 4.60 5.06
C GLY A 53 -3.98 4.94 3.58
N VAL A 54 -4.38 4.00 2.73
CA VAL A 54 -4.49 4.21 1.28
C VAL A 54 -5.96 4.23 0.89
N GLN A 55 -6.38 5.24 0.11
CA GLN A 55 -7.76 5.39 -0.33
C GLN A 55 -7.86 5.39 -1.86
N LEU A 56 -8.83 4.64 -2.40
CA LEU A 56 -9.20 4.79 -3.81
C LEU A 56 -9.99 6.09 -3.99
N VAL A 57 -9.39 7.09 -4.64
CA VAL A 57 -10.01 8.40 -4.89
C VAL A 57 -10.60 8.53 -6.29
N GLY A 58 -10.17 7.70 -7.25
CA GLY A 58 -10.63 7.75 -8.63
C GLY A 58 -10.09 6.59 -9.47
N ILE A 59 -10.83 6.24 -10.51
CA ILE A 59 -10.38 5.36 -11.60
C ILE A 59 -10.63 6.13 -12.89
N ASN A 60 -9.58 6.35 -13.68
CA ASN A 60 -9.67 7.10 -14.92
C ASN A 60 -9.33 6.19 -16.11
N SER A 61 -10.33 5.80 -16.90
CA SER A 61 -10.15 5.00 -18.12
C SER A 61 -9.45 5.80 -19.23
N ASP A 62 -9.56 7.12 -19.18
CA ASP A 62 -9.02 8.05 -20.17
C ASP A 62 -7.70 8.67 -19.68
N ALA A 63 -7.03 8.00 -18.73
CA ALA A 63 -5.74 8.43 -18.24
C ALA A 63 -4.73 8.56 -19.40
N PRO A 64 -3.99 9.68 -19.50
CA PRO A 64 -3.06 9.90 -20.60
C PRO A 64 -1.97 8.82 -20.61
N LYS A 65 -1.56 8.40 -21.80
CA LYS A 65 -0.42 7.49 -21.95
C LYS A 65 0.86 8.15 -21.41
N GLY A 66 1.79 7.32 -20.94
CA GLY A 66 3.12 7.74 -20.51
C GLY A 66 3.56 6.95 -19.28
N ASP A 67 4.60 7.45 -18.61
CA ASP A 67 5.22 6.73 -17.51
C ASP A 67 4.44 6.90 -16.20
N TYR A 68 4.32 5.80 -15.46
CA TYR A 68 3.67 5.68 -14.16
C TYR A 68 4.57 4.87 -13.22
N PRO A 69 4.46 5.06 -11.88
CA PRO A 69 3.53 5.93 -11.16
C PRO A 69 3.88 7.43 -11.24
N ARG A 70 2.91 8.31 -10.92
CA ARG A 70 3.11 9.77 -10.85
C ARG A 70 2.64 10.30 -9.52
N VAL A 71 3.48 11.14 -8.90
CA VAL A 71 3.08 11.93 -7.73
C VAL A 71 2.48 13.23 -8.25
N VAL A 72 1.19 13.44 -7.95
CA VAL A 72 0.45 14.64 -8.40
C VAL A 72 0.30 15.68 -7.29
N GLU A 73 0.42 15.27 -6.03
CA GLU A 73 0.27 16.13 -4.87
C GLU A 73 1.01 15.51 -3.67
N CYS A 74 1.64 16.35 -2.85
CA CYS A 74 2.32 15.98 -1.60
C CYS A 74 2.01 17.00 -0.52
N HIS A 75 1.76 16.53 0.70
CA HIS A 75 1.55 17.39 1.86
C HIS A 75 2.39 16.92 3.04
N GLY A 76 2.96 17.87 3.76
CA GLY A 76 3.82 17.60 4.89
C GLY A 76 5.20 17.07 4.48
N ASN A 77 5.97 16.64 5.49
CA ASN A 77 7.28 16.06 5.30
C ASN A 77 7.18 14.53 5.26
N ASN A 78 8.09 13.90 4.52
CA ASN A 78 8.21 12.44 4.53
C ASN A 78 8.54 11.95 5.94
N PRO A 79 8.04 10.77 6.35
CA PRO A 79 8.46 10.16 7.60
C PRO A 79 9.97 9.89 7.56
N PRO A 80 10.69 10.05 8.69
CA PRO A 80 12.09 9.69 8.79
C PRO A 80 12.34 8.31 8.19
N GLN A 81 13.26 8.22 7.24
CA GLN A 81 13.76 6.95 6.75
C GLN A 81 14.98 6.59 7.58
N TYR A 82 15.20 5.29 7.79
CA TYR A 82 16.33 4.78 8.55
C TYR A 82 17.64 5.50 8.19
N PRO A 83 18.52 5.78 9.18
CA PRO A 83 19.87 6.19 8.85
C PRO A 83 20.43 5.16 7.86
N GLY A 84 21.03 5.63 6.76
CA GLY A 84 21.73 4.74 5.85
C GLY A 84 22.75 3.99 6.69
N TRP A 85 22.61 2.67 6.79
CA TRP A 85 23.71 1.85 7.29
C TRP A 85 24.80 2.05 6.26
N ASP A 86 25.84 2.81 6.60
CA ASP A 86 27.05 2.85 5.79
C ASP A 86 27.51 1.39 5.67
N GLU A 87 27.39 0.81 4.47
CA GLU A 87 28.02 -0.46 4.14
C GLU A 87 29.53 -0.23 4.23
N GLU A 88 30.14 -0.70 5.32
CA GLU A 88 31.59 -0.92 5.38
C GLU A 88 31.96 -2.23 4.66
#